data_AF-A0ABD3SGG6-F1
#
_entry.id   AF-A0ABD3SGG6-F1
#
_cell.length_a   1.000
_cell.length_b   1.000
_cell.length_c   1.000
_cell.angle_alpha   90.00
_cell.angle_beta   90.00
_cell.angle_gamma   90.00
#
_symmetry.space_group_name_H-M   'P 1'
#
loop_
_entity.id
_entity.type
_entity.pdbx_description
1 polymer ?
#
loop_
_entity_poly.entity_id
_entity_poly.type
_entity_poly.pdbx_seq_one_letter_code
_entity_poly.pdbx_strand_id
1 'polypeptide(L)'
;MTTLRQSQRAYLVARAAALVAFHYANGRNKIKISNCKGIPYCTWVHHSAEDIHQCLGNGYFPSAYQMTYESFCILHGKLKGGFCAAIAQSKPHKKGRRKGGSYNSPFEISLWVRYGCNASFYDVMVKYGISHTEFFDSVWYVSTAINNCEEFDVSYPSSPK
;
A
#
# COMPACT_ATOMS: atom_id res chain seq x y z
N MET A 1 -23.40 73.04 -6.52
CA MET A 1 -23.45 71.83 -7.39
C MET A 1 -22.34 70.81 -7.07
N THR A 2 -22.06 70.54 -5.79
CA THR A 2 -21.01 69.58 -5.35
C THR A 2 -21.58 68.35 -4.65
N THR A 3 -22.81 68.43 -4.14
CA THR A 3 -23.49 67.39 -3.36
C THR A 3 -23.80 66.13 -4.16
N LEU A 4 -24.18 66.27 -5.43
CA LEU A 4 -24.57 65.15 -6.30
C LEU A 4 -23.37 64.29 -6.74
N ARG A 5 -22.19 64.90 -6.88
CA ARG A 5 -20.93 64.16 -7.11
C ARG A 5 -20.42 63.49 -5.82
N GLN A 6 -20.67 64.10 -4.67
CA GLN A 6 -20.31 63.55 -3.37
C GLN A 6 -21.16 62.32 -3.02
N SER A 7 -22.47 62.37 -3.28
CA SER A 7 -23.36 61.22 -3.08
C SER A 7 -23.04 60.06 -4.04
N GLN A 8 -22.73 60.35 -5.30
CA GLN A 8 -22.29 59.33 -6.26
C GLN A 8 -20.95 58.68 -5.87
N ARG A 9 -20.00 59.45 -5.36
CA ARG A 9 -18.73 58.92 -4.83
C ARG A 9 -18.95 58.07 -3.59
N ALA A 10 -19.79 58.51 -2.65
CA ALA A 10 -20.12 57.73 -1.47
C ALA A 10 -20.79 56.40 -1.85
N TYR A 11 -21.70 56.41 -2.82
CA TYR A 11 -22.33 55.19 -3.35
C TYR A 11 -21.33 54.24 -4.01
N LEU A 12 -20.40 54.76 -4.82
CA LEU A 12 -19.35 53.95 -5.45
C LEU A 12 -18.40 53.32 -4.43
N VAL A 13 -18.01 54.07 -3.40
CA VAL A 13 -17.16 53.58 -2.32
C VAL A 13 -17.89 52.51 -1.50
N ALA A 14 -19.17 52.74 -1.15
CA ALA A 14 -19.99 51.77 -0.43
C ALA A 14 -20.18 50.48 -1.25
N ARG A 15 -20.41 50.60 -2.57
CA ARG A 15 -20.57 49.46 -3.48
C ARG A 15 -19.26 48.68 -3.67
N ALA A 16 -18.13 49.38 -3.76
CA ALA A 16 -16.81 48.74 -3.83
C ALA A 16 -16.47 48.01 -2.52
N ALA A 17 -16.74 48.65 -1.37
CA ALA A 17 -16.55 48.03 -0.06
C ALA A 17 -17.44 46.79 0.13
N ALA A 18 -18.70 46.84 -0.31
CA ALA A 18 -19.60 45.69 -0.29
C ALA A 18 -19.11 44.54 -1.19
N LEU A 19 -18.60 44.83 -2.38
CA LEU A 19 -18.00 43.82 -3.26
C LEU A 19 -16.75 43.18 -2.65
N VAL A 20 -15.85 43.98 -2.06
CA VAL A 20 -14.67 43.47 -1.38
C VAL A 20 -15.05 42.62 -0.16
N ALA A 21 -16.02 43.06 0.64
CA ALA A 21 -16.54 42.29 1.76
C ALA A 21 -17.20 40.97 1.31
N PHE A 22 -17.96 40.99 0.22
CA PHE A 22 -18.53 39.79 -0.39
C PHE A 22 -17.45 38.82 -0.91
N HIS A 23 -16.40 39.33 -1.54
CA HIS A 23 -15.24 38.52 -1.95
C HIS A 23 -14.44 37.97 -0.76
N TYR A 24 -14.29 38.74 0.33
CA TYR A 24 -13.62 38.27 1.55
C TYR A 24 -14.45 37.24 2.31
N ALA A 25 -15.78 37.41 2.35
CA ALA A 25 -16.71 36.45 2.94
C ALA A 25 -16.78 35.15 2.12
N ASN A 26 -16.81 35.24 0.80
CA ASN A 26 -16.81 34.08 -0.09
C ASN A 26 -15.44 33.43 -0.25
N GLY A 27 -14.34 34.16 -0.05
CA GLY A 27 -12.97 33.63 -0.03
C GLY A 27 -12.64 32.71 1.15
N ARG A 28 -13.53 32.64 2.16
CA ARG A 28 -13.46 31.66 3.26
C ARG A 28 -14.19 30.35 2.96
N ASN A 29 -15.01 30.30 1.92
CA ASN A 29 -15.37 29.05 1.30
C ASN A 29 -14.18 28.61 0.44
N LYS A 30 -13.11 28.17 1.11
CA LYS A 30 -12.34 27.06 0.57
C LYS A 30 -13.39 26.01 0.30
N ILE A 31 -13.78 25.88 -0.96
CA ILE A 31 -14.41 24.69 -1.45
C ILE A 31 -13.43 23.63 -0.97
N LYS A 32 -13.81 22.91 0.10
CA LYS A 32 -13.26 21.59 0.36
C LYS A 32 -13.77 20.84 -0.83
N ILE A 33 -13.08 20.97 -1.95
CA ILE A 33 -13.19 19.98 -2.99
C ILE A 33 -12.58 18.78 -2.29
N SER A 34 -13.42 17.98 -1.63
CA SER A 34 -13.15 16.57 -1.44
C SER A 34 -13.06 16.01 -2.85
N ASN A 35 -11.95 16.29 -3.53
CA ASN A 35 -11.69 15.99 -4.93
C ASN A 35 -11.31 14.51 -5.08
N CYS A 36 -12.00 13.68 -4.31
CA CYS A 36 -11.88 12.23 -4.25
C CYS A 36 -13.29 11.66 -4.12
N LYS A 37 -14.30 12.24 -4.78
CA LYS A 37 -15.61 11.60 -5.00
C LYS A 37 -15.80 11.52 -6.51
N GLY A 38 -15.15 10.56 -7.16
CA GLY A 38 -15.33 10.37 -8.60
C GLY A 38 -14.14 9.79 -9.35
N ILE A 39 -12.92 9.88 -8.80
CA ILE A 39 -11.89 8.92 -9.20
C ILE A 39 -12.25 7.67 -8.41
N PRO A 40 -12.60 6.52 -9.03
CA PRO A 40 -12.43 5.27 -8.33
C PRO A 40 -10.94 5.22 -8.04
N TYR A 41 -10.53 5.66 -6.85
CA TYR A 41 -9.32 5.12 -6.29
C TYR A 41 -9.58 3.63 -6.36
N CYS A 42 -8.88 2.95 -7.27
CA CYS A 42 -8.79 1.51 -7.26
C CYS A 42 -8.55 1.20 -5.79
N THR A 43 -9.59 0.70 -5.14
CA THR A 43 -9.47 0.31 -3.75
C THR A 43 -8.51 -0.85 -3.89
N TRP A 44 -7.26 -0.65 -3.52
CA TRP A 44 -6.25 -1.69 -3.62
C TRP A 44 -6.74 -2.81 -2.72
N VAL A 45 -7.35 -3.82 -3.33
CA VAL A 45 -7.83 -5.00 -2.63
C VAL A 45 -6.65 -5.93 -2.57
N HIS A 46 -6.25 -6.30 -1.35
CA HIS A 46 -5.24 -7.31 -1.16
C HIS A 46 -5.82 -8.67 -1.53
N HIS A 47 -5.11 -9.40 -2.38
CA HIS A 47 -5.46 -10.77 -2.74
C HIS A 47 -4.55 -11.72 -2.00
N SER A 48 -5.11 -12.66 -1.23
CA SER A 48 -4.31 -13.72 -0.61
C SER A 48 -3.79 -14.70 -1.67
N ALA A 49 -2.76 -15.47 -1.32
CA ALA A 49 -2.26 -16.53 -2.18
C ALA A 49 -3.37 -17.54 -2.57
N GLU A 50 -4.32 -17.77 -1.65
CA GLU A 50 -5.48 -18.62 -1.86
C GLU A 50 -6.50 -17.96 -2.81
N ASP A 51 -6.81 -16.67 -2.65
CA ASP A 51 -7.69 -15.95 -3.58
C ASP A 51 -7.11 -15.97 -5.00
N ILE A 52 -5.80 -15.79 -5.13
CA ILE A 52 -5.11 -15.83 -6.42
C ILE A 52 -5.15 -17.25 -7.00
N HIS A 53 -4.98 -18.28 -6.16
CA HIS A 53 -5.08 -19.68 -6.58
C HIS A 53 -6.48 -20.03 -7.08
N GLN A 54 -7.51 -19.65 -6.32
CA GLN A 54 -8.90 -19.87 -6.67
C GLN A 54 -9.30 -19.12 -7.95
N CYS A 55 -8.78 -17.89 -8.15
CA CYS A 55 -9.05 -17.09 -9.34
C CYS A 55 -8.36 -17.61 -10.61
N LEU A 56 -7.12 -18.11 -10.52
CA LEU A 56 -6.27 -18.43 -11.68
C LEU A 56 -6.12 -19.93 -11.94
N GLY A 57 -6.57 -20.77 -11.01
CA GLY A 57 -6.56 -22.22 -11.11
C GLY A 57 -5.20 -22.87 -10.87
N ASN A 58 -5.18 -24.21 -10.99
CA ASN A 58 -4.04 -25.04 -10.60
C ASN A 58 -2.78 -24.85 -11.46
N GLY A 59 -2.93 -24.46 -12.72
CA GLY A 59 -1.80 -24.27 -13.64
C GLY A 59 -0.96 -23.02 -13.36
N TYR A 60 -1.50 -22.06 -12.60
CA TYR A 60 -0.83 -20.80 -12.36
C TYR A 60 0.32 -20.91 -11.35
N PHE A 61 0.15 -21.72 -10.30
CA PHE A 61 1.13 -21.84 -9.22
C PHE A 61 2.51 -22.33 -9.69
N PRO A 62 2.59 -23.43 -10.47
CA PRO A 62 3.85 -23.90 -11.03
C PRO A 62 4.53 -22.88 -11.95
N SER A 63 3.76 -22.08 -12.69
CA SER A 63 4.32 -21.07 -13.58
C SER A 63 4.80 -19.83 -12.84
N ALA A 64 4.05 -19.35 -11.84
CA ALA A 64 4.31 -18.09 -11.16
C ALA A 64 5.21 -18.20 -9.91
N TYR A 65 5.17 -19.34 -9.22
CA TYR A 65 5.91 -19.59 -7.97
C TYR A 65 6.89 -20.75 -8.07
N GLN A 66 6.97 -21.41 -9.25
CA GLN A 66 7.84 -22.56 -9.48
C GLN A 66 7.64 -23.72 -8.47
N MET A 67 6.44 -23.81 -7.88
CA MET A 67 6.06 -24.86 -6.94
C MET A 67 4.55 -25.14 -6.99
N THR A 68 4.12 -26.28 -6.43
CA THR A 68 2.70 -26.58 -6.26
C THR A 68 2.12 -25.81 -5.07
N TYR A 69 0.80 -25.63 -5.06
CA TYR A 69 0.10 -24.99 -3.94
C TYR A 69 0.30 -25.76 -2.63
N GLU A 70 0.34 -27.09 -2.69
CA GLU A 70 0.59 -27.94 -1.51
C GLU A 70 2.00 -27.71 -0.93
N SER A 71 3.03 -27.68 -1.78
CA SER A 71 4.40 -27.34 -1.36
C SER A 71 4.48 -25.94 -0.76
N PHE A 72 3.73 -24.99 -1.32
CA PHE A 72 3.60 -23.65 -0.76
C PHE A 72 2.98 -23.66 0.65
N CYS A 73 1.92 -24.43 0.88
CA CYS A 73 1.31 -24.57 2.20
C CYS A 73 2.27 -25.18 3.24
N ILE A 74 3.07 -26.17 2.84
CA ILE A 74 4.11 -26.77 3.69
C ILE A 74 5.18 -25.73 4.05
N LEU A 75 5.69 -24.99 3.06
CA LEU A 75 6.65 -23.90 3.27
C LEU A 75 6.10 -22.84 4.22
N HIS A 76 4.85 -22.42 4.00
CA HIS A 76 4.15 -21.49 4.86
C HIS A 76 4.05 -22.00 6.30
N GLY A 77 3.69 -23.28 6.49
CA GLY A 77 3.61 -23.91 7.81
C GLY A 77 4.93 -23.84 8.57
N LYS A 78 6.06 -24.09 7.89
CA LYS A 78 7.42 -24.02 8.49
C LYS A 78 7.81 -22.60 8.88
N LEU A 79 7.53 -21.64 8.02
CA LEU A 79 7.97 -20.24 8.21
C LEU A 79 7.03 -19.42 9.12
N LYS A 80 5.77 -19.84 9.30
CA LYS A 80 4.75 -19.09 10.06
C LYS A 80 5.24 -18.68 11.46
N GLY A 81 5.92 -19.57 12.17
CA GLY A 81 6.44 -19.30 13.52
C GLY A 81 7.49 -18.18 13.54
N GLY A 82 8.54 -18.33 12.72
CA GLY A 82 9.60 -17.32 12.61
C GLY A 82 9.10 -15.99 12.07
N PHE A 83 8.10 -16.04 11.19
CA PHE A 83 7.45 -14.86 10.61
C PHE A 83 6.69 -14.04 11.66
N CYS A 84 5.85 -14.69 12.48
CA CYS A 84 5.15 -14.01 13.58
C CYS A 84 6.13 -13.38 14.58
N ALA A 85 7.27 -14.05 14.84
CA ALA A 85 8.31 -13.50 15.69
C ALA A 85 9.00 -12.27 15.06
N ALA A 86 9.31 -12.31 13.77
CA ALA A 86 9.92 -11.19 13.05
C ALA A 86 9.03 -9.94 13.04
N ILE A 87 7.72 -10.12 12.81
CA ILE A 87 6.75 -9.01 12.93
C ILE A 87 6.72 -8.45 14.35
N ALA A 88 6.67 -9.31 15.37
CA ALA A 88 6.61 -8.87 16.76
C ALA A 88 7.85 -8.09 17.21
N GLN A 89 9.02 -8.42 16.66
CA GLN A 89 10.28 -7.70 16.92
C GLN A 89 10.38 -6.39 16.14
N SER A 90 9.61 -6.26 15.05
CA SER A 90 9.60 -5.04 14.25
C SER A 90 8.89 -3.90 14.97
N LYS A 91 9.41 -2.67 14.82
CA LYS A 91 8.73 -1.49 15.38
C LYS A 91 7.40 -1.31 14.65
N PRO A 92 6.27 -1.17 15.36
CA PRO A 92 4.99 -0.93 14.70
C PRO A 92 5.08 0.37 13.92
N HIS A 93 5.07 0.27 12.58
CA HIS A 93 4.94 1.45 11.75
C HIS A 93 3.53 2.00 11.94
N LYS A 94 3.41 3.29 12.28
CA LYS A 94 2.10 3.95 12.31
C LYS A 94 1.57 3.98 10.88
N LYS A 95 0.78 2.97 10.50
CA LYS A 95 0.02 3.02 9.25
C LYS A 95 -0.75 4.34 9.25
N GLY A 96 -0.57 5.15 8.20
CA GLY A 96 -1.35 6.36 8.02
C GLY A 96 -2.85 6.05 7.98
N ARG A 97 -3.71 7.06 7.83
CA ARG A 97 -5.19 6.91 7.83
C ARG A 97 -5.78 5.96 6.76
N ARG A 98 -4.96 5.25 5.97
CA ARG A 98 -5.40 4.26 5.00
C ARG A 98 -5.80 2.99 5.74
N LYS A 99 -7.01 2.49 5.46
CA LYS A 99 -7.51 1.18 5.91
C LYS A 99 -6.76 0.04 5.20
N GLY A 100 -5.43 -0.01 5.33
CA GLY A 100 -4.66 -1.17 4.89
C GLY A 100 -4.95 -2.32 5.84
N GLY A 101 -5.38 -3.46 5.30
CA GLY A 101 -5.75 -4.64 6.08
C GLY A 101 -4.64 -5.09 7.02
N SER A 102 -5.01 -5.90 8.01
CA SER A 102 -4.03 -6.69 8.78
C SER A 102 -3.40 -7.70 7.82
N TYR A 103 -2.07 -7.81 7.83
CA TYR A 103 -1.36 -8.76 6.98
C TYR A 103 -1.54 -10.16 7.57
N ASN A 104 -1.96 -11.11 6.74
CA ASN A 104 -1.94 -12.51 7.09
C ASN A 104 -0.59 -13.09 6.62
N SER A 105 0.11 -13.83 7.48
CA SER A 105 1.37 -14.53 7.18
C SER A 105 1.48 -15.22 5.79
N PRO A 106 0.45 -15.90 5.25
CA PRO A 106 0.58 -16.55 3.93
C PRO A 106 0.75 -15.57 2.76
N PHE A 107 0.24 -14.35 2.90
CA PHE A 107 0.37 -13.32 1.88
C PHE A 107 1.83 -12.94 1.64
N GLU A 108 2.57 -12.70 2.71
CA GLU A 108 3.93 -12.15 2.66
C GLU A 108 4.94 -13.18 2.16
N ILE A 109 4.70 -14.46 2.47
CA ILE A 109 5.49 -15.56 1.93
C ILE A 109 5.23 -15.73 0.44
N SER A 110 3.98 -15.59 -0.03
CA SER A 110 3.68 -15.65 -1.48
C SER A 110 4.33 -14.52 -2.28
N LEU A 111 4.42 -13.33 -1.68
CA LEU A 111 5.16 -12.19 -2.20
C LEU A 111 6.65 -12.51 -2.39
N TRP A 112 7.28 -13.03 -1.34
CA TRP A 112 8.70 -13.38 -1.35
C TRP A 112 9.02 -14.47 -2.38
N VAL A 113 8.26 -15.57 -2.39
CA VAL A 113 8.48 -16.68 -3.35
C VAL A 113 8.39 -16.15 -4.77
N ARG A 114 7.36 -15.36 -5.06
CA ARG A 114 7.14 -14.83 -6.40
C ARG A 114 8.26 -13.90 -6.85
N TYR A 115 8.73 -13.03 -5.96
CA TYR A 115 9.89 -12.19 -6.23
C TYR A 115 11.15 -13.04 -6.50
N GLY A 116 11.36 -14.11 -5.72
CA GLY A 116 12.44 -15.08 -5.94
C GLY A 116 12.35 -15.83 -7.27
N CYS A 117 11.14 -16.02 -7.82
CA CYS A 117 10.91 -16.61 -9.14
C CYS A 117 11.08 -15.63 -10.31
N ASN A 118 11.85 -14.55 -10.12
CA ASN A 118 12.14 -13.50 -11.11
C ASN A 118 10.92 -12.65 -11.52
N ALA A 119 9.86 -12.57 -10.70
CA ALA A 119 8.81 -11.60 -10.96
C ALA A 119 9.31 -10.17 -10.67
N SER A 120 9.00 -9.22 -11.56
CA SER A 120 9.26 -7.81 -11.30
C SER A 120 8.49 -7.36 -10.05
N PHE A 121 9.12 -6.60 -9.17
CA PHE A 121 8.45 -6.08 -7.98
C PHE A 121 7.22 -5.25 -8.33
N TYR A 122 7.21 -4.56 -9.48
CA TYR A 122 6.03 -3.83 -9.95
C TYR A 122 4.87 -4.77 -10.33
N ASP A 123 5.15 -5.91 -10.95
CA ASP A 123 4.12 -6.90 -11.29
C ASP A 123 3.51 -7.51 -10.04
N VAL A 124 4.36 -7.74 -9.04
CA VAL A 124 3.95 -8.22 -7.73
C VAL A 124 3.09 -7.16 -7.03
N MET A 125 3.53 -5.91 -6.97
CA MET A 125 2.77 -4.81 -6.35
C MET A 125 1.39 -4.62 -6.98
N VAL A 126 1.29 -4.67 -8.32
CA VAL A 126 0.01 -4.53 -9.03
C VAL A 126 -0.91 -5.70 -8.75
N LYS A 127 -0.38 -6.94 -8.73
CA LYS A 127 -1.20 -8.15 -8.52
C LYS A 127 -1.69 -8.33 -7.08
N TYR A 128 -0.87 -7.97 -6.10
CA TYR A 128 -1.24 -8.09 -4.68
C TYR A 128 -1.80 -6.80 -4.08
N GLY A 129 -1.77 -5.71 -4.84
CA GLY A 129 -2.27 -4.40 -4.44
C GLY A 129 -1.55 -3.83 -3.23
N ILE A 130 -0.22 -3.85 -3.23
CA ILE A 130 0.61 -3.37 -2.11
C ILE A 130 1.43 -2.15 -2.50
N SER A 131 1.78 -1.35 -1.50
CA SER A 131 2.73 -0.26 -1.68
C SER A 131 4.17 -0.77 -1.71
N HIS A 132 5.06 0.06 -2.26
CA HIS A 132 6.49 -0.24 -2.38
C HIS A 132 7.15 -0.51 -1.02
N THR A 133 6.85 0.31 -0.01
CA THR A 133 7.42 0.14 1.34
C THR A 133 6.96 -1.17 1.96
N GLU A 134 5.66 -1.49 1.85
CA GLU A 134 5.10 -2.75 2.38
C GLU A 134 5.73 -3.97 1.69
N PHE A 135 6.01 -3.90 0.39
CA PHE A 135 6.70 -4.97 -0.33
C PHE A 135 8.04 -5.32 0.32
N PHE A 136 8.90 -4.32 0.52
CA PHE A 136 10.24 -4.54 1.08
C PHE A 136 10.20 -4.93 2.56
N ASP A 137 9.27 -4.38 3.34
CA ASP A 137 9.08 -4.80 4.74
C ASP A 137 8.71 -6.28 4.82
N SER A 138 7.74 -6.74 4.01
CA SER A 138 7.34 -8.15 3.96
C SER A 138 8.48 -9.06 3.51
N VAL A 139 9.24 -8.68 2.48
CA VAL A 139 10.41 -9.43 2.02
C VAL A 139 11.47 -9.54 3.13
N TRP A 140 11.69 -8.47 3.89
CA TRP A 140 12.63 -8.46 5.01
C TRP A 140 12.19 -9.39 6.14
N TYR A 141 10.91 -9.37 6.52
CA TYR A 141 10.37 -10.27 7.55
C TYR A 141 10.48 -11.74 7.16
N VAL A 142 10.17 -12.08 5.90
CA VAL A 142 10.31 -13.45 5.41
C VAL A 142 11.79 -13.87 5.37
N SER A 143 12.70 -13.01 4.89
CA SER A 143 14.13 -13.31 4.89
C SER A 143 14.67 -13.53 6.30
N THR A 144 14.23 -12.72 7.27
CA THR A 144 14.60 -12.88 8.67
C THR A 144 14.07 -14.20 9.23
N ALA A 145 12.82 -14.57 8.89
CA ALA A 145 12.23 -15.82 9.31
C ALA A 145 12.97 -17.04 8.73
N ILE A 146 13.40 -16.97 7.47
CA ILE A 146 14.20 -18.03 6.82
C ILE A 146 15.56 -18.15 7.49
N ASN A 147 16.27 -17.05 7.70
CA ASN A 147 17.60 -17.07 8.32
C ASN A 147 17.59 -17.57 9.77
N ASN A 148 16.47 -17.43 10.47
CA ASN A 148 16.29 -17.95 11.83
C ASN A 148 15.78 -19.41 11.87
N CYS A 149 15.53 -20.02 10.70
CA CYS A 149 15.03 -21.39 10.61
C CYS A 149 16.18 -22.33 10.29
N GLU A 150 16.53 -23.20 11.25
CA GLU A 150 17.63 -24.16 11.11
C GLU A 150 17.45 -25.12 9.93
N GLU A 151 16.20 -25.43 9.54
CA GLU A 151 15.91 -26.30 8.40
C GLU A 151 16.35 -25.71 7.06
N PHE A 152 16.48 -24.38 6.97
CA PHE A 152 16.92 -23.68 5.77
C PHE A 152 18.38 -23.21 5.85
N ASP A 153 19.14 -23.66 6.85
CA ASP A 153 20.55 -23.30 6.98
C ASP A 153 21.39 -23.97 5.87
N VAL A 154 22.00 -23.15 5.02
CA VAL A 154 22.81 -23.61 3.89
C VAL A 154 24.27 -23.57 4.30
N SER A 155 24.86 -24.75 4.51
CA SER A 155 26.30 -24.90 4.74
C SER A 155 27.06 -24.99 3.42
N TYR A 156 28.04 -24.10 3.22
CA TYR A 156 28.95 -24.18 2.08
C TYR A 156 30.11 -25.13 2.37
N PRO A 157 30.54 -25.95 1.39
CA PRO A 157 31.71 -26.81 1.56
C PRO A 157 32.97 -25.98 1.78
N SER A 158 33.79 -26.35 2.76
CA SER A 158 34.98 -25.59 3.16
C SER A 158 36.16 -25.67 2.17
N SER A 159 36.08 -26.52 1.14
CA SER A 159 37.11 -26.65 0.11
C SER A 159 36.51 -26.68 -1.30
N PRO A 160 37.11 -25.96 -2.27
CA PRO A 160 36.80 -26.14 -3.67
C PRO A 160 37.26 -27.54 -4.12
N LYS A 161 36.41 -28.23 -4.89
CA LYS A 161 36.77 -29.46 -5.59
C LYS A 161 37.65 -29.16 -6.80
#